data_AF-A0A6L4ZNH4-F1
#
_entry.id   AF-A0A6L4ZNH4-F1
#
_cell.length_a   1.000
_cell.length_b   1.000
_cell.length_c   1.000
_cell.angle_alpha   90.00
_cell.angle_beta   90.00
_cell.angle_gamma   90.00
#
_symmetry.space_group_name_H-M   'P 1'
#
loop_
_entity.id
_entity.type
_entity.pdbx_description
1 polymer ?
#
loop_
_entity_poly.entity_id
_entity_poly.type
_entity_poly.pdbx_seq_one_letter_code
_entity_poly.pdbx_strand_id
1 'polypeptide(L)'
;MLTIVRIIFDIFLYLFLCLLLILFFVIKVDCQENLSNFNKPKPLVQYPVTGKTPFPMMTQSELNKVNEALTLAKELTKECSCDKALQDYGIESLSILLQSEANVSIFDGRRSTLGLPWINGNGERETVSSYFTKNQDWLWAGVIQTPFTGRGNILFLNNYFFSPNKAVTSALQQRAIILIHESVHQHANKDDKYFGGSQRLTMLITDACLPSLKMR
;
A
#
# COMPACT_ATOMS: atom_id res chain seq x y z
N MET A 1 54.58 31.21 11.70
CA MET A 1 53.97 29.95 12.20
C MET A 1 52.44 30.00 12.24
N LEU A 2 51.81 31.10 12.66
CA LEU A 2 50.33 31.21 12.71
C LEU A 2 49.62 31.09 11.34
N THR A 3 50.23 31.55 10.25
CA THR A 3 49.57 31.59 8.93
C THR A 3 49.36 30.19 8.33
N ILE A 4 50.30 29.28 8.55
CA ILE A 4 50.23 27.90 8.02
C ILE A 4 49.15 27.10 8.76
N VAL A 5 49.01 27.29 10.08
CA VAL A 5 47.99 26.60 10.90
C VAL A 5 46.58 27.00 10.45
N ARG A 6 46.37 28.27 10.10
CA ARG A 6 45.07 28.76 9.63
C ARG A 6 44.67 28.17 8.27
N ILE A 7 45.63 28.09 7.33
CA ILE A 7 45.41 27.48 6.01
C ILE A 7 45.04 25.99 6.15
N ILE A 8 45.72 25.25 7.04
CA ILE A 8 45.40 23.84 7.28
C ILE A 8 43.99 23.68 7.86
N PHE A 9 43.59 24.55 8.80
CA PHE A 9 42.25 24.52 9.39
C PHE A 9 41.16 24.80 8.36
N ASP A 10 41.35 25.80 7.49
CA ASP A 10 40.39 26.15 6.44
C ASP A 10 40.22 25.02 5.42
N ILE A 11 41.31 24.31 5.05
CA ILE A 11 41.26 23.13 4.18
C ILE A 11 40.48 21.99 4.83
N PHE A 12 40.70 21.73 6.11
CA PHE A 12 39.98 20.69 6.85
C PHE A 12 38.48 20.99 6.95
N LEU A 13 38.11 22.25 7.22
CA LEU A 13 36.72 22.68 7.29
C LEU A 13 36.03 22.53 5.92
N TYR A 14 36.70 22.87 4.83
CA TYR A 14 36.17 22.74 3.47
C TYR A 14 35.96 21.26 3.08
N LEU A 15 36.93 20.40 3.39
CA LEU A 15 36.82 18.95 3.16
C LEU A 15 35.67 18.34 3.97
N PHE A 16 35.49 18.76 5.22
CA PHE A 16 34.39 18.29 6.08
C PHE A 16 33.01 18.72 5.53
N LEU A 17 32.88 19.97 5.07
CA LEU A 17 31.66 20.47 4.43
C LEU A 17 31.36 19.75 3.11
N CYS A 18 32.36 19.48 2.27
CA CYS A 18 32.20 18.69 1.06
C CYS A 18 31.75 17.25 1.38
N LEU A 19 32.31 16.62 2.42
CA LEU A 19 31.93 15.27 2.84
C LEU A 19 30.48 15.21 3.33
N LEU A 20 30.04 16.21 4.10
CA LEU A 20 28.66 16.36 4.57
C LEU A 20 27.68 16.53 3.41
N LEU A 21 28.03 17.35 2.40
CA LEU A 21 27.22 17.54 1.20
C LEU A 21 27.12 16.24 0.38
N ILE A 22 28.23 15.52 0.19
CA ILE A 22 28.22 14.24 -0.52
C ILE A 22 27.35 13.22 0.23
N LEU A 23 27.46 13.12 1.56
CA LEU A 23 26.58 12.26 2.36
C LEU A 23 25.10 12.63 2.17
N PHE A 24 24.78 13.92 2.17
CA PHE A 24 23.41 14.40 1.98
C PHE A 24 22.85 14.05 0.59
N PHE A 25 23.69 14.10 -0.45
CA PHE A 25 23.30 13.73 -1.80
C PHE A 25 23.17 12.21 -1.97
N VAL A 26 24.10 11.41 -1.43
CA VAL A 26 24.04 9.94 -1.49
C VAL A 26 22.78 9.41 -0.79
N ILE A 27 22.45 9.95 0.39
CA ILE A 27 21.23 9.57 1.13
C ILE A 27 19.95 9.92 0.36
N LYS A 28 19.98 10.99 -0.45
CA LYS A 28 18.80 11.43 -1.23
C LYS A 28 18.62 10.64 -2.54
N VAL A 29 19.71 10.13 -3.10
CA VAL A 29 19.70 9.34 -4.35
C VAL A 29 19.26 7.88 -4.10
N ASP A 30 19.52 7.32 -2.92
CA ASP A 30 19.09 5.96 -2.55
C ASP A 30 17.56 5.78 -2.40
N CYS A 31 16.77 6.86 -2.46
CA CYS A 31 15.31 6.77 -2.43
C CYS A 31 14.66 6.57 -3.82
N GLN A 32 15.42 6.46 -4.92
CA GLN A 32 14.84 6.44 -6.28
C GLN A 32 15.18 5.27 -7.19
N GLU A 33 15.93 4.24 -6.76
CA GLU A 33 16.25 3.12 -7.64
C GLU A 33 15.78 1.77 -7.11
N ASN A 34 14.68 1.26 -7.68
CA ASN A 34 14.67 0.00 -8.45
C ASN A 34 13.23 -0.45 -8.76
N LEU A 35 12.73 -0.08 -9.94
CA LEU A 35 11.53 -0.69 -10.54
C LEU A 35 11.90 -1.30 -11.88
N SER A 36 12.56 -2.46 -11.85
CA SER A 36 12.60 -3.32 -13.03
C SER A 36 12.67 -4.78 -12.61
N ASN A 37 11.54 -5.49 -12.72
CA ASN A 37 11.44 -6.88 -13.20
C ASN A 37 10.10 -7.52 -12.84
N PHE A 38 9.08 -7.31 -13.68
CA PHE A 38 7.97 -8.27 -13.79
C PHE A 38 7.52 -8.36 -15.24
N ASN A 39 8.14 -9.26 -16.01
CA ASN A 39 7.59 -9.71 -17.27
C ASN A 39 7.77 -11.22 -17.41
N LYS A 40 6.72 -11.97 -17.06
CA LYS A 40 6.45 -13.30 -17.59
C LYS A 40 4.96 -13.38 -17.92
N PRO A 41 4.57 -13.71 -19.16
CA PRO A 41 3.16 -13.88 -19.49
C PRO A 41 2.65 -15.17 -18.83
N LYS A 42 1.60 -15.04 -18.00
CA LYS A 42 0.87 -16.16 -17.40
C LYS A 42 -0.41 -16.43 -18.19
N PRO A 43 -0.89 -17.68 -18.22
CA PRO A 43 -2.02 -18.08 -19.04
C PRO A 43 -3.30 -17.32 -18.68
N LEU A 44 -4.04 -16.93 -19.72
CA LEU A 44 -5.36 -16.31 -19.65
C LEU A 44 -6.38 -17.30 -19.07
N VAL A 45 -6.90 -17.01 -17.88
CA VAL A 45 -8.09 -17.67 -17.34
C VAL A 45 -9.32 -17.02 -18.00
N GLN A 46 -10.04 -17.75 -18.84
CA GLN A 46 -11.31 -17.32 -19.40
C GLN A 46 -12.47 -17.66 -18.43
N TYR A 47 -13.31 -16.67 -18.13
CA TYR A 47 -14.53 -16.84 -17.32
C TYR A 47 -15.77 -16.79 -18.24
N PRO A 48 -16.72 -17.74 -18.14
CA PRO A 48 -17.93 -17.72 -18.95
C PRO A 48 -18.97 -16.68 -18.48
N VAL A 49 -19.88 -16.39 -19.41
CA VAL A 49 -20.72 -15.20 -19.66
C VAL A 49 -21.87 -14.95 -18.66
N THR A 50 -22.07 -13.68 -18.27
CA THR A 50 -23.37 -12.94 -18.19
C THR A 50 -23.16 -11.55 -17.57
N GLY A 51 -22.78 -10.54 -18.36
CA GLY A 51 -22.87 -9.11 -18.01
C GLY A 51 -22.16 -8.59 -16.74
N LYS A 52 -21.52 -9.46 -15.95
CA LYS A 52 -20.84 -9.15 -14.69
C LYS A 52 -19.34 -9.39 -14.85
N THR A 53 -18.55 -8.44 -14.37
CA THR A 53 -17.09 -8.40 -14.58
C THR A 53 -16.35 -8.94 -13.35
N PRO A 54 -15.29 -9.77 -13.53
CA PRO A 54 -14.40 -10.17 -12.43
C PRO A 54 -13.70 -8.99 -11.76
N PHE A 55 -13.52 -7.89 -12.51
CA PHE A 55 -12.86 -6.66 -12.06
C PHE A 55 -13.80 -5.47 -12.29
N PRO A 56 -14.86 -5.32 -11.49
CA PRO A 56 -15.78 -4.19 -11.62
C PRO A 56 -15.09 -2.87 -11.26
N MET A 57 -15.19 -1.92 -12.17
CA MET A 57 -14.79 -0.55 -11.92
C MET A 57 -15.74 0.11 -10.92
N MET A 58 -15.17 1.01 -10.13
CA MET A 58 -15.92 1.85 -9.20
C MET A 58 -16.73 2.92 -9.95
N THR A 59 -17.83 3.38 -9.34
CA THR A 59 -18.55 4.56 -9.82
C THR A 59 -17.69 5.82 -9.65
N GLN A 60 -18.03 6.91 -10.34
CA GLN A 60 -17.27 8.16 -10.22
C GLN A 60 -17.20 8.67 -8.77
N SER A 61 -18.29 8.56 -8.01
CA SER A 61 -18.31 8.96 -6.59
C SER A 61 -17.36 8.12 -5.74
N GLU A 62 -17.27 6.82 -6.02
CA GLU A 62 -16.39 5.89 -5.31
C GLU A 62 -14.92 6.12 -5.69
N LEU A 63 -14.64 6.41 -6.96
CA LEU A 63 -13.32 6.78 -7.42
C LEU A 63 -12.80 8.03 -6.73
N ASN A 64 -13.67 9.05 -6.57
CA ASN A 64 -13.28 10.26 -5.84
C ASN A 64 -12.87 9.92 -4.39
N LYS A 65 -13.65 9.08 -3.69
CA LYS A 65 -13.30 8.64 -2.32
C LYS A 65 -11.97 7.87 -2.27
N VAL A 66 -11.69 7.02 -3.26
CA VAL A 66 -10.41 6.29 -3.33
C VAL A 66 -9.25 7.25 -3.61
N ASN A 67 -9.40 8.17 -4.55
CA ASN A 67 -8.35 9.13 -4.91
C ASN A 67 -8.05 10.10 -3.77
N GLU A 68 -9.07 10.59 -3.05
CA GLU A 68 -8.89 11.37 -1.83
C GLU A 68 -8.11 10.58 -0.77
N ALA A 69 -8.47 9.31 -0.56
CA ALA A 69 -7.80 8.45 0.40
C ALA A 69 -6.34 8.14 0.01
N LEU A 70 -6.07 7.87 -1.27
CA LEU A 70 -4.71 7.70 -1.80
C LEU A 70 -3.89 8.98 -1.64
N THR A 71 -4.49 10.14 -1.85
CA THR A 71 -3.83 11.44 -1.68
C THR A 71 -3.45 11.65 -0.22
N LEU A 72 -4.39 11.43 0.70
CA LEU A 72 -4.10 11.53 2.13
C LEU A 72 -3.07 10.47 2.57
N ALA A 73 -3.16 9.24 2.07
CA ALA A 73 -2.17 8.20 2.35
C ALA A 73 -0.76 8.66 1.97
N LYS A 74 -0.59 9.22 0.77
CA LYS A 74 0.70 9.75 0.29
C LYS A 74 1.23 10.87 1.18
N GLU A 75 0.37 11.82 1.56
CA GLU A 75 0.78 12.92 2.44
C GLU A 75 1.17 12.42 3.84
N LEU A 76 0.40 11.47 4.38
CA LEU A 76 0.66 10.87 5.68
C LEU A 76 1.99 10.11 5.73
N THR A 77 2.46 9.57 4.60
CA THR A 77 3.63 8.67 4.54
C THR A 77 4.84 9.31 3.84
N LYS A 78 4.78 10.61 3.58
CA LYS A 78 5.77 11.36 2.79
C LYS A 78 7.14 11.44 3.44
N GLU A 79 7.21 11.31 4.76
CA GLU A 79 8.44 11.44 5.53
C GLU A 79 9.39 10.26 5.24
N CYS A 80 10.67 10.54 4.92
CA CYS A 80 11.66 9.50 4.65
C CYS A 80 11.86 8.52 5.82
N SER A 81 11.51 8.92 7.05
CA SER A 81 11.53 8.02 8.21
C SER A 81 10.51 6.89 8.10
N CYS A 82 9.37 7.10 7.43
CA CYS A 82 8.37 6.07 7.18
C CYS A 82 8.94 4.96 6.29
N ASP A 83 9.49 5.32 5.13
CA ASP A 83 10.07 4.35 4.19
C ASP A 83 11.22 3.56 4.82
N LYS A 84 12.13 4.23 5.55
CA LYS A 84 13.21 3.53 6.28
C LYS A 84 12.69 2.57 7.34
N ALA A 85 11.73 3.00 8.15
CA ALA A 85 11.16 2.16 9.19
C ALA A 85 10.43 0.92 8.63
N LEU A 86 9.95 0.98 7.39
CA LEU A 86 9.28 -0.13 6.73
C LEU A 86 10.25 -1.09 6.03
N GLN A 87 11.43 -0.61 5.61
CA GLN A 87 12.51 -1.47 5.12
C GLN A 87 12.95 -2.49 6.17
N ASP A 88 12.96 -2.12 7.46
CA ASP A 88 13.22 -3.05 8.57
C ASP A 88 12.22 -4.22 8.63
N TYR A 89 11.03 -4.03 8.05
CA TYR A 89 10.02 -5.07 7.90
C TYR A 89 10.00 -5.70 6.51
N GLY A 90 11.01 -5.44 5.67
CA GLY A 90 11.17 -5.95 4.30
C GLY A 90 10.16 -5.36 3.31
N ILE A 91 9.82 -4.09 3.49
CA ILE A 91 8.97 -3.31 2.58
C ILE A 91 9.88 -2.23 1.97
N GLU A 92 10.18 -2.35 0.67
CA GLU A 92 11.28 -1.58 0.05
C GLU A 92 11.04 -0.06 0.04
N SER A 93 9.80 0.39 -0.23
CA SER A 93 9.40 1.80 -0.11
C SER A 93 7.88 1.93 -0.16
N LEU A 94 7.29 2.57 0.84
CA LEU A 94 5.86 2.84 0.88
C LEU A 94 5.44 3.90 -0.15
N SER A 95 6.37 4.77 -0.57
CA SER A 95 6.15 5.67 -1.70
C SER A 95 5.91 4.91 -3.03
N ILE A 96 6.56 3.76 -3.23
CA ILE A 96 6.30 2.85 -4.37
C ILE A 96 4.97 2.12 -4.17
N LEU A 97 4.64 1.74 -2.94
CA LEU A 97 3.40 1.03 -2.61
C LEU A 97 2.13 1.86 -2.87
N LEU A 98 2.22 3.19 -2.79
CA LEU A 98 1.10 4.11 -3.02
C LEU A 98 1.00 4.62 -4.46
N GLN A 99 1.79 4.05 -5.39
CA GLN A 99 1.65 4.31 -6.83
C GLN A 99 0.45 3.56 -7.45
N SER A 100 -0.36 2.85 -6.65
CA SER A 100 -1.57 2.18 -7.11
C SER A 100 -2.51 3.14 -7.84
N GLU A 101 -2.84 2.82 -9.08
CA GLU A 101 -3.84 3.55 -9.86
C GLU A 101 -5.23 2.93 -9.66
N ALA A 102 -6.20 3.77 -9.27
CA ALA A 102 -7.60 3.38 -9.17
C ALA A 102 -8.12 2.86 -10.52
N ASN A 103 -8.98 1.84 -10.51
CA ASN A 103 -9.47 1.11 -11.70
C ASN A 103 -8.41 0.39 -12.56
N VAL A 104 -7.12 0.46 -12.22
CA VAL A 104 -6.07 -0.38 -12.81
C VAL A 104 -5.75 -1.54 -11.86
N SER A 105 -5.58 -1.22 -10.58
CA SER A 105 -5.13 -2.15 -9.54
C SER A 105 -6.07 -2.25 -8.33
N ILE A 106 -7.09 -1.38 -8.27
CA ILE A 106 -8.08 -1.30 -7.18
C ILE A 106 -9.48 -1.40 -7.79
N PHE A 107 -10.30 -2.33 -7.31
CA PHE A 107 -11.62 -2.67 -7.86
C PHE A 107 -12.71 -2.79 -6.79
N ASP A 108 -13.97 -2.80 -7.21
CA ASP A 108 -15.12 -2.98 -6.33
C ASP A 108 -15.36 -4.45 -5.96
N GLY A 109 -14.97 -4.86 -4.75
CA GLY A 109 -15.13 -6.24 -4.30
C GLY A 109 -16.59 -6.67 -4.13
N ARG A 110 -17.51 -5.73 -3.88
CA ARG A 110 -18.94 -6.02 -3.66
C ARG A 110 -19.60 -6.61 -4.90
N ARG A 111 -19.07 -6.30 -6.09
CA ARG A 111 -19.64 -6.66 -7.38
C ARG A 111 -18.79 -7.68 -8.15
N SER A 112 -17.64 -8.07 -7.61
CA SER A 112 -16.69 -8.93 -8.33
C SER A 112 -17.23 -10.37 -8.46
N THR A 113 -17.14 -10.90 -9.68
CA THR A 113 -17.40 -12.31 -9.98
C THR A 113 -16.13 -13.16 -10.00
N LEU A 114 -14.98 -12.60 -9.58
CA LEU A 114 -13.73 -13.34 -9.53
C LEU A 114 -13.88 -14.54 -8.59
N GLY A 115 -13.69 -15.74 -9.12
CA GLY A 115 -13.75 -16.98 -8.35
C GLY A 115 -12.46 -17.19 -7.55
N LEU A 116 -12.59 -17.41 -6.25
CA LEU A 116 -11.53 -17.80 -5.32
C LEU A 116 -11.32 -19.33 -5.38
N PRO A 117 -10.18 -19.86 -4.90
CA PRO A 117 -9.94 -21.31 -4.90
C PRO A 117 -10.76 -22.05 -3.82
N TRP A 118 -11.49 -21.31 -2.97
CA TRP A 118 -12.27 -21.88 -1.88
C TRP A 118 -13.67 -22.28 -2.32
N ILE A 119 -14.22 -23.25 -1.60
CA ILE A 119 -15.57 -23.74 -1.78
C ILE A 119 -16.42 -23.18 -0.62
N ASN A 120 -17.60 -22.67 -0.94
CA ASN A 120 -18.55 -22.19 0.06
C ASN A 120 -19.25 -23.35 0.79
N GLY A 121 -20.04 -23.05 1.82
CA GLY A 121 -20.79 -24.06 2.58
C GLY A 121 -21.78 -24.91 1.76
N ASN A 122 -22.04 -24.55 0.50
CA ASN A 122 -22.95 -25.25 -0.42
C ASN A 122 -22.20 -26.05 -1.50
N GLY A 123 -20.87 -26.17 -1.44
CA GLY A 123 -20.11 -26.94 -2.42
C GLY A 123 -19.78 -26.17 -3.72
N GLU A 124 -20.08 -24.87 -3.80
CA GLU A 124 -19.79 -24.04 -4.97
C GLU A 124 -18.52 -23.22 -4.79
N ARG A 125 -17.85 -22.87 -5.90
CA ARG A 125 -16.69 -21.97 -5.88
C ARG A 125 -17.10 -20.60 -5.32
N GLU A 126 -16.39 -20.13 -4.30
CA GLU A 126 -16.65 -18.83 -3.69
C GLU A 126 -16.18 -17.68 -4.59
N THR A 127 -16.97 -16.62 -4.71
CA THR A 127 -16.56 -15.38 -5.39
C THR A 127 -16.02 -14.35 -4.38
N VAL A 128 -15.23 -13.39 -4.85
CA VAL A 128 -14.78 -12.23 -4.03
C VAL A 128 -15.97 -11.54 -3.37
N SER A 129 -17.05 -11.28 -4.12
CA SER A 129 -18.27 -10.65 -3.57
C SER A 129 -18.94 -11.48 -2.47
N SER A 130 -19.05 -12.80 -2.64
CA SER A 130 -19.60 -13.69 -1.62
C SER A 130 -18.72 -13.71 -0.37
N TYR A 131 -17.41 -13.81 -0.55
CA TYR A 131 -16.44 -13.80 0.54
C TYR A 131 -16.50 -12.50 1.35
N PHE A 132 -16.56 -11.34 0.68
CA PHE A 132 -16.69 -10.04 1.34
C PHE A 132 -18.03 -9.84 2.05
N THR A 133 -19.11 -10.45 1.55
CA THR A 133 -20.43 -10.39 2.21
C THR A 133 -20.43 -11.20 3.50
N LYS A 134 -19.85 -12.41 3.49
CA LYS A 134 -19.78 -13.26 4.68
C LYS A 134 -18.86 -12.69 5.77
N ASN A 135 -17.84 -11.94 5.38
CA ASN A 135 -16.82 -11.40 6.27
C ASN A 135 -16.93 -9.88 6.47
N GLN A 136 -18.12 -9.31 6.23
CA GLN A 136 -18.35 -7.86 6.24
C GLN A 136 -17.95 -7.15 7.55
N ASP A 137 -17.93 -7.87 8.67
CA ASP A 137 -17.64 -7.30 9.99
C ASP A 137 -16.14 -7.08 10.25
N TRP A 138 -15.27 -7.82 9.56
CA TRP A 138 -13.84 -7.83 9.85
C TRP A 138 -12.93 -7.69 8.61
N LEU A 139 -13.51 -7.73 7.40
CA LEU A 139 -12.78 -7.57 6.15
C LEU A 139 -13.29 -6.36 5.34
N TRP A 140 -12.48 -5.31 5.33
CA TRP A 140 -12.84 -4.02 4.73
C TRP A 140 -12.29 -3.83 3.31
N ALA A 141 -11.17 -4.48 3.05
CA ALA A 141 -10.51 -4.56 1.76
C ALA A 141 -9.69 -5.86 1.73
N GLY A 142 -9.15 -6.23 0.57
CA GLY A 142 -8.26 -7.37 0.49
C GLY A 142 -7.52 -7.46 -0.82
N VAL A 143 -6.24 -7.81 -0.72
CA VAL A 143 -5.38 -8.12 -1.86
C VAL A 143 -5.58 -9.55 -2.32
N ILE A 144 -5.96 -9.73 -3.58
CA ILE A 144 -6.05 -11.03 -4.24
C ILE A 144 -4.84 -11.24 -5.14
N GLN A 145 -4.15 -12.36 -4.93
CA GLN A 145 -2.86 -12.62 -5.55
C GLN A 145 -2.93 -12.95 -7.05
N THR A 146 -1.81 -12.68 -7.73
CA THR A 146 -1.58 -12.93 -9.16
C THR A 146 -2.10 -14.27 -9.72
N PRO A 147 -1.94 -15.42 -9.05
CA PRO A 147 -2.41 -16.70 -9.59
C PRO A 147 -3.93 -16.76 -9.83
N PHE A 148 -4.70 -15.92 -9.14
CA PHE A 148 -6.16 -15.89 -9.26
C PHE A 148 -6.64 -14.81 -10.23
N THR A 149 -5.93 -13.69 -10.28
CA THR A 149 -6.34 -12.52 -11.07
C THR A 149 -5.88 -12.61 -12.53
N GLY A 150 -4.75 -13.27 -12.79
CA GLY A 150 -4.05 -13.18 -14.08
C GLY A 150 -3.48 -11.80 -14.41
N ARG A 151 -3.51 -10.85 -13.45
CA ARG A 151 -3.18 -9.41 -13.65
C ARG A 151 -2.27 -8.84 -12.56
N GLY A 152 -1.60 -9.70 -11.79
CA GLY A 152 -0.82 -9.28 -10.62
C GLY A 152 -1.62 -9.30 -9.32
N ASN A 153 -1.03 -8.83 -8.24
CA ASN A 153 -1.77 -8.63 -6.98
C ASN A 153 -2.68 -7.41 -7.13
N ILE A 154 -3.99 -7.59 -6.92
CA ILE A 154 -4.97 -6.50 -7.04
C ILE A 154 -5.75 -6.34 -5.74
N LEU A 155 -6.14 -5.11 -5.46
CA LEU A 155 -6.93 -4.76 -4.29
C LEU A 155 -8.42 -4.74 -4.64
N PHE A 156 -9.24 -5.38 -3.81
CA PHE A 156 -10.68 -5.20 -3.83
C PHE A 156 -11.16 -4.48 -2.58
N LEU A 157 -12.05 -3.51 -2.74
CA LEU A 157 -12.64 -2.74 -1.65
C LEU A 157 -14.07 -3.23 -1.34
N ASN A 158 -14.43 -3.30 -0.07
CA ASN A 158 -15.77 -3.70 0.38
C ASN A 158 -16.61 -2.49 0.82
N ASN A 159 -17.85 -2.73 1.25
CA ASN A 159 -18.80 -1.70 1.64
C ASN A 159 -18.30 -0.82 2.80
N TYR A 160 -17.58 -1.41 3.76
CA TYR A 160 -17.02 -0.66 4.89
C TYR A 160 -16.10 0.49 4.44
N PHE A 161 -15.31 0.30 3.37
CA PHE A 161 -14.47 1.36 2.81
C PHE A 161 -15.30 2.57 2.34
N PHE A 162 -16.40 2.31 1.63
CA PHE A 162 -17.22 3.37 1.05
C PHE A 162 -18.19 4.01 2.05
N SER A 163 -18.67 3.20 3.00
CA SER A 163 -19.72 3.51 3.97
C SER A 163 -19.43 2.78 5.30
N PRO A 164 -18.55 3.31 6.15
CA PRO A 164 -18.25 2.70 7.44
C PRO A 164 -19.47 2.75 8.38
N ASN A 165 -19.70 1.66 9.14
CA ASN A 165 -20.91 1.45 9.94
C ASN A 165 -21.05 2.36 11.18
N LYS A 166 -20.09 3.26 11.45
CA LYS A 166 -20.09 4.17 12.61
C LYS A 166 -19.90 5.61 12.15
N ALA A 167 -20.40 6.57 12.92
CA ALA A 167 -20.08 7.99 12.76
C ALA A 167 -18.59 8.20 13.08
N VAL A 168 -17.74 7.93 12.10
CA VAL A 168 -16.30 8.12 12.20
C VAL A 168 -16.03 9.60 11.92
N THR A 169 -15.47 10.29 12.91
CA THR A 169 -15.09 11.71 12.81
C THR A 169 -14.05 11.98 11.71
N SER A 170 -13.36 10.97 11.19
CA SER A 170 -12.47 11.05 10.02
C SER A 170 -12.54 9.84 9.06
N ALA A 171 -13.69 9.62 8.41
CA ALA A 171 -13.85 8.54 7.42
C ALA A 171 -12.75 8.53 6.33
N LEU A 172 -12.26 9.69 5.90
CA LEU A 172 -11.15 9.81 4.95
C LEU A 172 -9.84 9.21 5.48
N GLN A 173 -9.52 9.47 6.75
CA GLN A 173 -8.30 8.98 7.39
C GLN A 173 -8.32 7.45 7.54
N GLN A 174 -9.47 6.86 7.89
CA GLN A 174 -9.61 5.40 7.91
C GLN A 174 -9.39 4.79 6.54
N ARG A 175 -9.97 5.38 5.49
CA ARG A 175 -9.75 4.92 4.11
C ARG A 175 -8.27 4.99 3.74
N ALA A 176 -7.58 6.07 4.10
CA ALA A 176 -6.15 6.21 3.86
C ALA A 176 -5.35 5.11 4.57
N ILE A 177 -5.64 4.84 5.86
CA ILE A 177 -4.99 3.76 6.61
C ILE A 177 -5.24 2.38 5.99
N ILE A 178 -6.48 2.10 5.57
CA ILE A 178 -6.82 0.86 4.86
C ILE A 178 -5.98 0.72 3.58
N LEU A 179 -5.89 1.79 2.77
CA LEU A 179 -5.09 1.72 1.54
C LEU A 179 -3.60 1.53 1.83
N ILE A 180 -3.04 2.21 2.84
CA ILE A 180 -1.64 1.99 3.24
C ILE A 180 -1.42 0.53 3.64
N HIS A 181 -2.31 -0.01 4.48
CA HIS A 181 -2.26 -1.38 4.98
C HIS A 181 -2.28 -2.39 3.84
N GLU A 182 -3.26 -2.28 2.95
CA GLU A 182 -3.42 -3.20 1.84
C GLU A 182 -2.31 -3.07 0.79
N SER A 183 -1.77 -1.86 0.59
CA SER A 183 -0.63 -1.65 -0.29
C SER A 183 0.62 -2.38 0.22
N VAL A 184 0.81 -2.53 1.55
CA VAL A 184 1.87 -3.41 2.09
C VAL A 184 1.67 -4.84 1.61
N HIS A 185 0.47 -5.41 1.75
CA HIS A 185 0.17 -6.75 1.25
C HIS A 185 0.38 -6.85 -0.27
N GLN A 186 -0.04 -5.83 -1.00
CA GLN A 186 -0.07 -5.82 -2.45
C GLN A 186 1.32 -5.96 -3.07
N HIS A 187 2.31 -5.22 -2.58
CA HIS A 187 3.63 -5.24 -3.21
C HIS A 187 4.73 -5.88 -2.36
N ALA A 188 4.61 -5.98 -1.03
CA ALA A 188 5.58 -6.71 -0.22
C ALA A 188 5.31 -8.23 -0.19
N ASN A 189 4.12 -8.67 -0.64
CA ASN A 189 3.68 -10.08 -0.63
C ASN A 189 3.77 -10.72 0.77
N LYS A 190 3.51 -9.92 1.80
CA LYS A 190 3.46 -10.35 3.21
C LYS A 190 2.03 -10.23 3.68
N ASP A 191 1.46 -11.30 4.23
CA ASP A 191 0.12 -11.30 4.79
C ASP A 191 0.11 -10.79 6.24
N ASP A 192 -1.08 -10.60 6.80
CA ASP A 192 -1.23 -10.21 8.21
C ASP A 192 -0.53 -11.16 9.18
N LYS A 193 -0.48 -12.45 8.87
CA LYS A 193 0.14 -13.46 9.74
C LYS A 193 1.63 -13.20 9.91
N TYR A 194 2.32 -12.75 8.86
CA TYR A 194 3.73 -12.34 8.95
C TYR A 194 3.97 -11.30 10.05
N PHE A 195 3.03 -10.36 10.24
CA PHE A 195 3.13 -9.29 11.23
C PHE A 195 2.52 -9.64 12.58
N GLY A 196 1.95 -10.83 12.76
CA GLY A 196 1.21 -11.21 13.97
C GLY A 196 -0.25 -10.73 14.00
N GLY A 197 -0.81 -10.35 12.85
CA GLY A 197 -2.21 -9.98 12.65
C GLY A 197 -2.40 -8.56 12.09
N SER A 198 -3.58 -8.31 11.52
CA SER A 198 -3.94 -7.02 10.88
C SER A 198 -3.80 -5.82 11.83
N GLN A 199 -4.21 -5.99 13.09
CA GLN A 199 -4.05 -4.96 14.10
C GLN A 199 -2.57 -4.62 14.32
N ARG A 200 -1.70 -5.64 14.36
CA ARG A 200 -0.27 -5.43 14.60
C ARG A 200 0.41 -4.74 13.42
N LEU A 201 0.09 -5.12 12.19
CA LEU A 201 0.56 -4.41 11.00
C LEU A 201 0.11 -2.94 11.01
N THR A 202 -1.17 -2.68 11.29
CA THR A 202 -1.70 -1.32 11.37
C THR A 202 -1.01 -0.49 12.45
N MET A 203 -0.70 -1.08 13.61
CA MET A 203 0.08 -0.42 14.65
C MET A 203 1.49 -0.09 14.18
N LEU A 204 2.19 -1.03 13.53
CA LEU A 204 3.55 -0.79 13.00
C LEU A 204 3.57 0.35 11.98
N ILE A 205 2.62 0.35 11.05
CA ILE A 205 2.44 1.43 10.07
C ILE A 205 2.17 2.76 10.80
N THR A 206 1.25 2.77 11.76
CA THR A 206 0.91 3.99 12.51
C THR A 206 2.13 4.49 13.29
N ASP A 207 2.89 3.57 13.89
CA ASP A 207 4.04 3.89 14.71
C ASP A 207 5.21 4.47 13.92
N ALA A 208 5.43 3.93 12.73
CA ALA A 208 6.51 4.29 11.83
C ALA A 208 6.18 5.51 10.96
N CYS A 209 4.96 5.56 10.45
CA CYS A 209 4.58 6.45 9.35
C CYS A 209 3.59 7.52 9.75
N LEU A 210 2.82 7.33 10.82
CA LEU A 210 1.72 8.23 11.17
C LEU A 210 1.94 8.86 12.56
N PRO A 211 3.11 9.45 12.86
CA PRO A 211 3.40 9.97 14.20
C PRO A 211 2.43 11.07 14.64
N SER A 212 1.85 11.81 13.69
CA SER A 212 0.79 12.81 13.95
C SER A 212 -0.55 12.21 14.37
N LEU A 213 -0.76 10.91 14.10
CA LEU A 213 -1.93 10.15 14.52
C LEU A 213 -1.72 9.40 15.83
N LYS A 214 -0.48 9.40 16.37
CA LYS A 214 -0.25 9.07 17.78
C LYS A 214 -0.87 10.18 18.63
N MET A 215 -2.17 10.06 18.88
CA MET A 215 -2.79 10.83 19.96
C MET A 215 -2.16 10.38 21.29
N ARG A 216 -1.80 11.39 22.09
CA ARG A 216 -1.45 11.28 23.51
C ARG A 216 -2.48 10.50 24.31
#